data_AF-A0A0C9UTZ4-F1
#
_entry.id   AF-A0A0C9UTZ4-F1
#
_cell.length_a   1.000
_cell.length_b   1.000
_cell.length_c   1.000
_cell.angle_alpha   90.00
_cell.angle_beta   90.00
_cell.angle_gamma   90.00
#
_symmetry.space_group_name_H-M   'P 1'
#
loop_
_entity.id
_entity.type
_entity.pdbx_description
1 polymer ?
#
loop_
_entity_poly.entity_id
_entity_poly.type
_entity_poly.pdbx_seq_one_letter_code
_entity_poly.pdbx_strand_id
1 'polypeptide(L)'
;MWAMFEETGIFLVACRHGFILLFYDIIQSGELQEHYRAKYPLAITSKLIGLFGSDIAVGYDIGCAFASTIASSPLIGSKAKEADVSFFVPTFHKHAHNRGCQVCWHPLYNTLASLEDFKTRERIFSMSNHLTSTTRFASKFHRQQAIEEHF
;
A
#
# COMPACT_ATOMS: atom_id res chain seq x y z
N MET A 1 -1.41 -4.55 -26.51
CA MET A 1 -0.25 -4.41 -25.60
C MET A 1 0.56 -5.70 -25.69
N TRP A 2 1.88 -5.65 -25.73
CA TRP A 2 2.69 -6.89 -25.79
C TRP A 2 2.69 -7.53 -24.41
N ALA A 3 2.67 -8.87 -24.33
CA ALA A 3 2.60 -9.60 -23.06
C ALA A 3 3.72 -9.20 -22.07
N MET A 4 4.89 -8.83 -22.59
CA MET A 4 6.03 -8.34 -21.79
C MET A 4 5.79 -7.00 -21.06
N PHE A 5 4.70 -6.29 -21.34
CA PHE A 5 4.33 -5.04 -20.66
C PHE A 5 3.04 -5.17 -19.86
N GLU A 6 2.59 -6.40 -19.59
CA GLU A 6 1.41 -6.65 -18.79
C GLU A 6 1.65 -6.29 -17.31
N GLU A 7 2.73 -6.78 -16.71
CA GLU A 7 3.20 -6.37 -15.40
C GLU A 7 3.98 -5.05 -15.46
N THR A 8 3.45 -4.01 -14.83
CA THR A 8 4.01 -2.64 -14.88
C THR A 8 4.70 -2.22 -13.58
N GLY A 9 4.55 -3.00 -12.50
CA GLY A 9 5.11 -2.68 -11.19
C GLY A 9 4.70 -3.71 -10.14
N ILE A 10 4.97 -3.40 -8.87
CA ILE A 10 4.48 -4.17 -7.73
C ILE A 10 3.79 -3.24 -6.74
N PHE A 11 2.75 -3.75 -6.09
CA PHE A 11 2.07 -3.10 -4.98
C PHE A 11 2.24 -3.98 -3.74
N LEU A 12 2.79 -3.45 -2.66
CA LEU A 12 3.10 -4.23 -1.47
C LEU A 12 2.69 -3.54 -0.18
N VAL A 13 2.55 -4.34 0.88
CA VAL A 13 2.44 -3.86 2.25
C VAL A 13 3.46 -4.58 3.11
N ALA A 14 4.10 -3.83 3.99
CA ALA A 14 5.05 -4.33 4.97
C ALA A 14 4.58 -3.98 6.38
N CYS A 15 4.98 -4.80 7.35
CA CYS A 15 4.76 -4.49 8.76
C CYS A 15 5.78 -3.48 9.28
N ARG A 16 5.53 -2.96 10.49
CA ARG A 16 6.45 -2.06 11.21
C ARG A 16 7.86 -2.63 11.46
N HIS A 17 8.03 -3.95 11.35
CA HIS A 17 9.32 -4.62 11.53
C HIS A 17 10.11 -4.77 10.23
N GLY A 18 9.60 -4.27 9.09
CA GLY A 18 10.29 -4.34 7.80
C GLY A 18 9.95 -5.56 6.95
N PHE A 19 9.19 -6.53 7.46
CA PHE A 19 8.78 -7.70 6.68
C PHE A 19 7.65 -7.37 5.70
N ILE A 20 7.80 -7.79 4.44
CA ILE A 20 6.73 -7.75 3.45
C ILE A 20 5.67 -8.77 3.85
N LEU A 21 4.43 -8.31 4.03
CA LEU A 21 3.30 -9.17 4.39
C LEU A 21 2.55 -9.67 3.16
N LEU A 22 2.34 -8.78 2.17
CA LEU A 22 1.66 -9.09 0.92
C LEU A 22 2.32 -8.31 -0.21
N PHE A 23 2.38 -8.93 -1.40
CA PHE A 23 2.77 -8.27 -2.64
C PHE A 23 1.83 -8.68 -3.78
N TYR A 24 1.63 -7.78 -4.73
CA TYR A 24 0.86 -8.01 -5.95
C TYR A 24 1.59 -7.42 -7.15
N ASP A 25 1.60 -8.13 -8.28
CA ASP A 25 1.96 -7.53 -9.56
C ASP A 25 0.89 -6.53 -10.00
N ILE A 26 1.33 -5.34 -10.40
CA ILE A 26 0.45 -4.34 -11.00
C ILE A 26 0.28 -4.70 -12.48
N ILE A 27 -0.93 -5.11 -12.83
CA ILE A 27 -1.32 -5.50 -14.18
C ILE A 27 -1.95 -4.31 -14.91
N GLN A 28 -1.31 -3.84 -15.99
CA GLN A 28 -1.73 -2.83 -16.98
C GLN A 28 -2.09 -1.43 -16.47
N SER A 29 -2.83 -1.29 -15.37
CA SER A 29 -3.52 -0.05 -14.97
C SER A 29 -2.70 0.91 -14.12
N GLY A 30 -1.42 0.62 -13.83
CA GLY A 30 -0.70 1.30 -12.75
C GLY A 30 -1.44 1.18 -11.40
N GLU A 31 -1.09 2.04 -10.44
CA GLU A 31 -1.81 2.18 -9.16
C GLU A 31 -3.11 3.00 -9.27
N LEU A 32 -3.53 3.38 -10.49
CA LEU A 32 -4.50 4.46 -10.77
C LEU A 32 -5.76 4.41 -9.90
N GLN A 33 -6.06 5.54 -9.26
CA GLN A 33 -7.17 5.73 -8.32
C GLN A 33 -8.38 6.44 -8.92
N GLU A 34 -8.35 6.81 -10.20
CA GLU A 34 -9.41 7.64 -10.76
C GLU A 34 -10.71 6.84 -10.94
N HIS A 35 -11.75 7.34 -10.26
CA HIS A 35 -13.17 6.99 -10.24
C HIS A 35 -13.62 5.52 -10.07
N TYR A 36 -12.80 4.50 -10.32
CA TYR A 36 -13.21 3.08 -10.21
C TYR A 36 -12.09 2.06 -9.93
N ARG A 37 -10.84 2.47 -9.61
CA ARG A 37 -9.68 1.54 -9.70
C ARG A 37 -8.67 1.53 -8.55
N ALA A 38 -9.06 1.85 -7.33
CA ALA A 38 -8.26 1.56 -6.12
C ALA A 38 -8.12 0.03 -5.83
N LYS A 39 -8.09 -0.81 -6.86
CA LYS A 39 -8.03 -2.28 -6.87
C LYS A 39 -7.05 -2.83 -5.85
N TYR A 40 -5.77 -2.45 -5.96
CA TYR A 40 -4.70 -3.04 -5.15
C TYR A 40 -4.78 -2.63 -3.68
N PRO A 41 -4.92 -1.34 -3.32
CA PRO A 41 -5.06 -0.97 -1.91
C PRO A 41 -6.37 -1.50 -1.29
N LEU A 42 -7.48 -1.59 -2.04
CA LEU A 42 -8.72 -2.23 -1.55
C LEU A 42 -8.52 -3.74 -1.32
N ALA A 43 -7.89 -4.44 -2.26
CA ALA A 43 -7.62 -5.88 -2.15
C ALA A 43 -6.67 -6.19 -1.00
N ILE A 44 -5.56 -5.45 -0.87
CA ILE A 44 -4.64 -5.56 0.27
C ILE A 44 -5.39 -5.34 1.57
N THR A 45 -6.17 -4.25 1.68
CA THR A 45 -6.90 -3.96 2.93
C THR A 45 -7.86 -5.08 3.30
N SER A 46 -8.63 -5.59 2.34
CA SER A 46 -9.53 -6.73 2.57
C SER A 46 -8.80 -7.99 3.04
N LYS A 47 -7.63 -8.25 2.45
CA LYS A 47 -6.76 -9.38 2.79
C LYS A 47 -6.14 -9.21 4.18
N LEU A 48 -5.67 -8.01 4.53
CA LEU A 48 -5.16 -7.69 5.86
C LEU A 48 -6.22 -7.91 6.94
N ILE A 49 -7.46 -7.42 6.74
CA ILE A 49 -8.57 -7.68 7.66
C ILE A 49 -8.81 -9.19 7.80
N GLY A 50 -8.77 -9.94 6.70
CA GLY A 50 -8.95 -11.40 6.74
C GLY A 50 -7.82 -12.16 7.44
N LEU A 51 -6.61 -11.60 7.49
CA LEU A 51 -5.44 -12.23 8.11
C LEU A 51 -5.27 -11.85 9.58
N PHE A 52 -5.50 -10.58 9.91
CA PHE A 52 -5.20 -10.03 11.24
C PHE A 52 -6.44 -9.71 12.08
N GLY A 53 -7.63 -9.69 11.48
CA GLY A 53 -8.87 -9.36 12.18
C GLY A 53 -9.06 -7.85 12.32
N SER A 54 -9.12 -7.37 13.56
CA SER A 54 -9.40 -5.97 13.91
C SER A 54 -8.14 -5.17 14.25
N ASP A 55 -8.32 -3.87 14.52
CA ASP A 55 -7.32 -2.96 15.09
C ASP A 55 -6.09 -2.76 14.18
N ILE A 56 -6.35 -2.63 12.88
CA ILE A 56 -5.30 -2.53 11.85
C ILE A 56 -5.00 -1.06 11.54
N ALA A 57 -3.76 -0.65 11.80
CA ALA A 57 -3.23 0.65 11.38
C ALA A 57 -2.48 0.55 10.04
N VAL A 58 -2.89 1.32 9.04
CA VAL A 58 -2.32 1.30 7.68
C VAL A 58 -1.78 2.68 7.29
N GLY A 59 -0.48 2.74 7.00
CA GLY A 59 0.14 3.91 6.37
C GLY A 59 0.00 3.88 4.85
N TYR A 60 -0.43 5.01 4.27
CA TYR A 60 -0.47 5.20 2.83
C TYR A 60 -0.32 6.68 2.48
N ASP A 61 0.45 7.00 1.45
CA ASP A 61 0.73 8.38 1.02
C ASP A 61 -0.53 9.23 0.88
N ILE A 62 -1.60 8.61 0.38
CA ILE A 62 -2.92 9.23 0.24
C ILE A 62 -3.94 8.73 1.29
N GLY A 63 -3.48 8.26 2.45
CA GLY A 63 -4.31 7.63 3.49
C GLY A 63 -5.54 8.46 3.87
N CYS A 64 -5.41 9.79 3.91
CA CYS A 64 -6.51 10.70 4.18
C CYS A 64 -7.65 10.64 3.13
N ALA A 65 -7.31 10.48 1.86
CA ALA A 65 -8.29 10.33 0.77
C ALA A 65 -8.77 8.88 0.67
N PHE A 66 -7.85 7.93 0.89
CA PHE A 66 -8.13 6.50 0.80
C PHE A 66 -9.12 6.05 1.87
N ALA A 67 -9.10 6.64 3.07
CA ALA A 67 -10.09 6.38 4.10
C ALA A 67 -11.53 6.65 3.59
N SER A 68 -11.73 7.73 2.83
CA SER A 68 -13.02 8.02 2.18
C SER A 68 -13.35 7.00 1.10
N THR A 69 -12.36 6.54 0.31
CA THR A 69 -12.53 5.47 -0.68
C THR A 69 -12.95 4.15 -0.03
N ILE A 70 -12.38 3.81 1.12
CA ILE A 70 -12.74 2.62 1.91
C ILE A 70 -14.16 2.73 2.43
N ALA A 71 -14.48 3.85 3.08
CA ALA A 71 -15.80 4.09 3.67
C ALA A 71 -16.93 4.09 2.61
N SER A 72 -16.65 4.56 1.40
CA SER A 72 -17.60 4.56 0.28
C SER A 72 -17.61 3.26 -0.53
N SER A 73 -16.68 2.33 -0.26
CA SER A 73 -16.61 1.06 -1.00
C SER A 73 -17.75 0.13 -0.59
N PRO A 74 -18.62 -0.28 -1.53
CA PRO A 74 -19.66 -1.28 -1.23
C PRO A 74 -19.09 -2.67 -0.96
N LEU A 75 -17.83 -2.92 -1.34
CA LEU A 75 -17.17 -4.22 -1.20
C LEU A 75 -16.56 -4.43 0.19
N ILE A 76 -15.96 -3.38 0.76
CA ILE A 76 -15.15 -3.51 1.98
C ILE A 76 -15.43 -2.46 3.05
N GLY A 77 -16.31 -1.48 2.80
CA GLY A 77 -16.56 -0.39 3.76
C GLY A 77 -17.11 -0.87 5.10
N SER A 78 -18.13 -1.75 5.10
CA SER A 78 -18.66 -2.35 6.34
C SER A 78 -17.61 -3.18 7.05
N LYS A 79 -16.91 -4.05 6.31
CA LYS A 79 -15.85 -4.92 6.83
C LYS A 79 -14.70 -4.12 7.47
N ALA A 80 -14.27 -3.04 6.83
CA ALA A 80 -13.20 -2.19 7.35
C ALA A 80 -13.63 -1.40 8.59
N LYS A 81 -14.91 -0.98 8.65
CA LYS A 81 -15.48 -0.33 9.82
C LYS A 81 -15.60 -1.28 11.01
N GLU A 82 -16.08 -2.51 10.78
CA GLU A 82 -16.20 -3.55 11.81
C GLU A 82 -14.83 -3.98 12.34
N ALA A 83 -13.81 -3.99 11.49
CA ALA A 83 -12.43 -4.32 11.84
C ALA A 83 -11.63 -3.13 12.41
N ASP A 84 -12.25 -1.96 12.64
CA ASP A 84 -11.58 -0.75 13.14
C ASP A 84 -10.28 -0.40 12.39
N VAL A 85 -10.34 -0.40 11.05
CA VAL A 85 -9.17 -0.08 10.23
C VAL A 85 -8.89 1.43 10.26
N SER A 86 -7.72 1.79 10.75
CA SER A 86 -7.24 3.17 10.83
C SER A 86 -6.21 3.47 9.74
N PHE A 87 -6.30 4.65 9.12
CA PHE A 87 -5.36 5.09 8.08
C PHE A 87 -4.49 6.25 8.56
N PHE A 88 -3.27 6.32 8.02
CA PHE A 88 -2.29 7.36 8.33
C PHE A 88 -1.62 7.86 7.05
N VAL A 89 -1.23 9.14 7.06
CA VAL A 89 -0.34 9.71 6.05
C VAL A 89 1.09 9.65 6.57
N PRO A 90 2.01 8.94 5.90
CA PRO A 90 3.39 8.78 6.34
C PRO A 90 4.12 10.11 6.58
N THR A 91 5.03 10.13 7.55
CA THR A 91 5.59 11.37 8.14
C THR A 91 6.25 12.32 7.14
N PHE A 92 6.88 11.80 6.09
CA PHE A 92 7.50 12.63 5.05
C PHE A 92 6.46 13.28 4.11
N HIS A 93 5.36 12.59 3.82
CA HIS A 93 4.40 13.04 2.81
C HIS A 93 3.43 14.07 3.35
N LYS A 94 3.15 14.08 4.66
CA LYS A 94 2.17 14.98 5.27
C LYS A 94 2.37 16.46 4.93
N HIS A 95 3.61 16.92 4.77
CA HIS A 95 3.90 18.32 4.49
C HIS A 95 3.41 18.77 3.10
N ALA A 96 3.14 17.81 2.20
CA ALA A 96 2.50 18.07 0.91
C ALA A 96 0.97 18.18 0.99
N HIS A 97 0.35 17.84 2.13
CA HIS A 97 -1.09 17.94 2.32
C HIS A 97 -1.50 19.23 3.03
N ASN A 98 -2.77 19.61 2.92
CA ASN A 98 -3.31 20.78 3.63
C ASN A 98 -3.22 20.63 5.16
N ARG A 99 -3.32 21.76 5.87
CA ARG A 99 -3.19 21.82 7.34
C ARG A 99 -4.14 20.86 8.07
N GLY A 100 -5.40 20.73 7.61
CA GLY A 100 -6.36 19.82 8.24
C GLY A 100 -5.93 18.37 8.14
N CYS A 101 -5.40 17.96 6.98
CA CYS A 101 -4.84 16.63 6.80
C CYS A 101 -3.67 16.38 7.76
N GLN A 102 -2.75 17.35 7.88
CA GLN A 102 -1.58 17.24 8.75
C GLN A 102 -1.93 17.06 10.22
N VAL A 103 -3.04 17.64 10.69
CA VAL A 103 -3.46 17.50 12.10
C VAL A 103 -4.18 16.18 12.34
N CYS A 104 -5.06 15.76 11.42
CA CYS A 104 -5.94 14.60 11.64
C CYS A 104 -5.31 13.25 11.30
N TRP A 105 -4.38 13.21 10.33
CA TRP A 105 -3.89 11.94 9.74
C TRP A 105 -2.40 11.67 9.98
N HIS A 106 -1.71 12.59 10.66
CA HIS A 106 -0.28 12.45 10.88
C HIS A 106 0.03 11.59 12.12
N PRO A 107 0.98 10.64 12.02
CA PRO A 107 1.35 9.75 13.13
C PRO A 107 1.71 10.47 14.44
N LEU A 108 2.40 11.62 14.38
CA LEU A 108 2.79 12.38 15.58
C LEU A 108 1.61 12.84 16.45
N TYR A 109 0.45 13.09 15.83
CA TYR A 109 -0.71 13.62 16.55
C TYR A 109 -1.73 12.53 16.90
N ASN A 110 -1.47 11.27 16.54
CA ASN A 110 -2.38 10.17 16.75
C ASN A 110 -1.68 9.02 17.48
N THR A 111 -2.19 8.67 18.66
CA THR A 111 -1.59 7.69 19.57
C THR A 111 -1.59 6.25 19.02
N LEU A 112 -2.49 5.92 18.10
CA LEU A 112 -2.59 4.58 17.50
C LEU A 112 -1.35 4.22 16.67
N ALA A 113 -0.68 5.21 16.08
CA ALA A 113 0.52 4.99 15.27
C ALA A 113 1.77 4.65 16.11
N SER A 114 1.75 4.91 17.42
CA SER A 114 2.93 4.76 18.28
C SER A 114 4.14 5.54 17.68
N LEU A 115 5.32 4.91 17.59
CA LEU A 115 6.54 5.47 17.01
C LEU A 115 6.70 5.19 15.51
N GLU A 116 5.66 4.69 14.83
CA GLU A 116 5.74 4.33 13.41
C GLU A 116 5.69 5.58 12.50
N ASP A 117 6.68 5.71 11.61
CA ASP A 117 6.74 6.80 10.61
C ASP A 117 6.03 6.45 9.29
N PHE A 118 5.67 5.17 9.14
CA PHE A 118 5.10 4.54 7.95
C PHE A 118 5.95 4.73 6.67
N LYS A 119 7.28 4.82 6.81
CA LYS A 119 8.24 5.00 5.69
C LYS A 119 8.93 3.72 5.23
N THR A 120 8.57 2.58 5.82
CA THR A 120 9.19 1.29 5.56
C THR A 120 9.08 0.89 4.09
N ARG A 121 7.96 1.21 3.42
CA ARG A 121 7.74 0.85 2.00
C ARG A 121 8.75 1.53 1.07
N GLU A 122 9.05 2.80 1.29
CA GLU A 122 10.02 3.55 0.50
C GLU A 122 11.43 3.01 0.66
N ARG A 123 11.80 2.53 1.86
CA ARG A 123 13.09 1.85 2.10
C ARG A 123 13.17 0.53 1.34
N ILE A 124 12.11 -0.28 1.38
CA ILE A 124 11.98 -1.53 0.63
C ILE A 124 12.14 -1.27 -0.87
N PHE A 125 11.42 -0.28 -1.41
CA PHE A 125 11.54 0.06 -2.83
C PHE A 125 12.93 0.55 -3.18
N SER A 126 13.55 1.37 -2.33
CA SER A 126 14.92 1.85 -2.52
C SER A 126 15.92 0.70 -2.66
N MET A 127 15.82 -0.33 -1.82
CA MET A 127 16.67 -1.54 -1.88
C MET A 127 16.45 -2.34 -3.16
N SER A 128 15.20 -2.45 -3.61
CA SER A 128 14.81 -3.25 -4.78
C SER A 128 15.10 -2.59 -6.14
N ASN A 129 15.58 -1.34 -6.17
CA ASN A 129 15.74 -0.56 -7.40
C ASN A 129 16.52 -1.30 -8.51
N HIS A 130 17.55 -2.07 -8.13
CA HIS A 130 18.38 -2.83 -9.08
C HIS A 130 17.61 -3.91 -9.85
N LEU A 131 16.53 -4.47 -9.27
CA LEU A 131 15.66 -5.45 -9.93
C LEU A 131 14.90 -4.87 -11.12
N THR A 132 14.71 -3.55 -11.19
CA THR A 132 13.93 -2.91 -12.26
C THR A 132 14.50 -3.22 -13.65
N SER A 133 15.82 -3.25 -13.77
CA SER A 133 16.50 -3.50 -15.05
C SER A 133 16.40 -4.96 -15.50
N THR A 134 16.48 -5.90 -14.56
CA THR A 134 16.49 -7.34 -14.82
C THR A 134 15.08 -7.92 -14.98
N THR A 135 14.08 -7.34 -14.32
CA THR A 135 12.70 -7.85 -14.32
C THR A 135 11.79 -7.22 -15.38
N ARG A 136 12.21 -6.15 -16.05
CA ARG A 136 11.39 -5.41 -17.04
C ARG A 136 10.94 -6.28 -18.22
N PHE A 137 11.79 -7.18 -18.66
CA PHE A 137 11.53 -8.05 -19.83
C PHE A 137 11.52 -9.53 -19.46
N ALA A 138 11.56 -9.84 -18.16
CA ALA A 138 11.46 -11.19 -17.66
C ALA A 138 10.05 -11.74 -17.89
N SER A 139 9.92 -13.06 -18.07
CA SER A 139 8.61 -13.69 -17.96
C SER A 139 8.06 -13.50 -16.55
N LYS A 140 6.75 -13.58 -16.39
CA LYS A 140 6.08 -13.49 -15.08
C LYS A 140 6.74 -14.35 -14.01
N PHE A 141 7.07 -15.60 -14.35
CA PHE A 141 7.74 -16.53 -13.44
C PHE A 141 9.11 -16.01 -12.97
N HIS A 142 10.01 -15.67 -13.91
CA HIS A 142 11.36 -15.20 -13.55
C HIS A 142 11.35 -13.83 -12.86
N ARG A 143 10.38 -12.97 -13.19
CA ARG A 143 10.15 -11.72 -12.47
C ARG A 143 9.82 -11.99 -11.01
N GLN A 144 8.85 -12.86 -10.74
CA GLN A 144 8.43 -13.20 -9.38
C GLN A 144 9.57 -13.88 -8.61
N GLN A 145 10.29 -14.82 -9.24
CA GLN A 145 11.46 -15.46 -8.67
C GLN A 145 12.53 -14.44 -8.26
N ALA A 146 12.90 -13.51 -9.15
CA ALA A 146 13.92 -12.51 -8.85
C ALA A 146 13.52 -11.53 -7.72
N ILE A 147 12.22 -11.25 -7.59
CA ILE A 147 11.68 -10.43 -6.49
C ILE A 147 11.70 -11.20 -5.18
N GLU A 148 11.31 -12.47 -5.20
CA GLU A 148 11.29 -13.34 -4.02
C GLU A 148 12.71 -13.64 -3.52
N GLU A 149 13.68 -13.86 -4.41
CA GLU A 149 15.09 -14.08 -4.04
C GLU A 149 15.77 -12.82 -3.47
N HIS A 150 15.21 -11.63 -3.71
CA HIS A 150 15.76 -10.37 -3.21
C HIS A 150 15.37 -10.05 -1.75
N PHE A 151 14.15 -10.39 -1.35
CA PHE A 151 13.56 -10.00 -0.07
C PHE A 151 13.58 -11.13 0.95
#